data_AF-A0A377B984-F1
#
_entry.id   AF-A0A377B984-F1
#
_cell.length_a   1.000
_cell.length_b   1.000
_cell.length_c   1.000
_cell.angle_alpha   90.00
_cell.angle_beta   90.00
_cell.angle_gamma   90.00
#
_symmetry.space_group_name_H-M   'P 1'
#
loop_
_entity.id
_entity.type
_entity.pdbx_description
1 polymer ?
#
loop_
_entity_poly.entity_id
_entity_poly.type
_entity_poly.pdbx_seq_one_letter_code
_entity_poly.pdbx_strand_id
1 'polypeptide(L)'
;MAAIGSTPFERGDEAEGFLIVTAAADQGLVDIHDRRPLVLSPEAAREWMRQEISGKEASEIAVSGCVPAKQFSWHPVLRAVGNVKKPGRSVNSTCLLTLEIIDELKCVTKKPLFQ
;
A
#
# COMPACT_ATOMS: atom_id res chain seq x y z
N MET A 1 0.57 -2.72 -4.84
CA MET A 1 0.21 -2.43 -3.44
C MET A 1 -1.28 -2.15 -3.39
N ALA A 2 -1.96 -2.54 -2.33
CA ALA A 2 -3.36 -2.19 -2.14
C ALA A 2 -3.51 -0.70 -1.80
N ALA A 3 -4.54 -0.07 -2.37
CA ALA A 3 -4.86 1.33 -2.14
C ALA A 3 -6.38 1.53 -2.06
N ILE A 4 -6.77 2.56 -1.31
CA ILE A 4 -8.14 3.09 -1.24
C ILE A 4 -8.09 4.57 -1.61
N GLY A 5 -9.15 5.11 -2.22
CA GLY A 5 -9.16 6.52 -2.61
C GLY A 5 -10.54 6.99 -3.04
N SER A 6 -10.63 8.27 -3.35
CA SER A 6 -11.89 8.94 -3.72
C SER A 6 -12.11 8.90 -5.24
N THR A 7 -13.16 8.22 -5.71
CA THR A 7 -13.56 8.17 -7.13
C THR A 7 -14.46 9.36 -7.51
N PRO A 8 -14.45 9.85 -8.75
CA PRO A 8 -13.69 9.35 -9.92
C PRO A 8 -12.24 9.83 -9.95
N PHE A 9 -11.29 8.94 -10.26
CA PHE A 9 -9.86 9.22 -10.14
C PHE A 9 -9.32 10.15 -11.25
N GLU A 10 -10.00 10.22 -12.39
CA GLU A 10 -9.60 11.06 -13.52
C GLU A 10 -9.78 12.57 -13.29
N ARG A 11 -10.43 12.99 -12.19
CA ARG A 11 -10.70 14.41 -11.92
C ARG A 11 -9.46 15.21 -11.51
N GLY A 12 -8.34 14.55 -11.19
CA GLY A 12 -7.09 15.22 -10.82
C GLY A 12 -7.21 16.07 -9.56
N ASP A 13 -7.96 15.60 -8.56
CA ASP A 13 -8.20 16.31 -7.31
C ASP A 13 -6.91 16.48 -6.50
N GLU A 14 -6.60 17.71 -6.10
CA GLU A 14 -5.43 18.00 -5.28
C GLU A 14 -5.66 17.74 -3.79
N ALA A 15 -6.93 17.73 -3.34
CA ALA A 15 -7.30 17.50 -1.94
C ALA A 15 -7.65 16.03 -1.67
N GLU A 16 -8.23 15.33 -2.65
CA GLU A 16 -8.73 13.97 -2.52
C GLU A 16 -8.03 12.98 -3.45
N GLY A 17 -6.97 12.35 -2.95
CA GLY A 17 -6.21 11.33 -3.68
C GLY A 17 -6.52 9.90 -3.26
N PHE A 18 -5.44 9.14 -3.05
CA PHE A 18 -5.48 7.77 -2.57
C PHE A 18 -4.52 7.58 -1.40
N LEU A 19 -4.78 6.55 -0.60
CA LEU A 19 -3.92 6.10 0.48
C LEU A 19 -3.42 4.70 0.17
N ILE A 20 -2.16 4.43 0.52
CA ILE A 20 -1.59 3.09 0.50
C ILE A 20 -2.01 2.37 1.77
N VAL A 21 -2.60 1.19 1.64
CA VAL A 21 -3.00 0.36 2.77
C VAL A 21 -1.74 -0.26 3.39
N THR A 22 -1.64 -0.28 4.72
CA THR A 22 -0.50 -0.87 5.45
C THR A 22 -0.91 -2.08 6.28
N ALA A 23 0.03 -3.02 6.44
CA ALA A 23 -0.05 -4.16 7.34
C ALA A 23 1.06 -4.05 8.41
N ALA A 24 0.93 -4.79 9.51
CA ALA A 24 2.02 -4.94 10.46
C ALA A 24 3.23 -5.56 9.75
N ALA A 25 4.42 -5.08 10.08
CA ALA A 25 5.64 -5.76 9.67
C ALA A 25 5.71 -7.13 10.36
N ASP A 26 6.18 -8.13 9.63
CA ASP A 26 6.42 -9.47 10.11
C ASP A 26 7.89 -9.87 9.86
N GLN A 27 8.41 -10.74 10.72
CA GLN A 27 9.77 -11.28 10.63
C GLN A 27 10.84 -10.16 10.64
N GLY A 28 11.98 -10.36 9.98
CA GLY A 28 13.12 -9.41 9.96
C GLY A 28 12.81 -8.02 9.36
N LEU A 29 11.56 -7.76 8.96
CA LEU A 29 11.10 -6.43 8.61
C LEU A 29 10.85 -5.56 9.84
N VAL A 30 10.49 -6.16 10.99
CA VAL A 30 10.29 -5.46 12.26
C VAL A 30 11.58 -4.76 12.72
N ASP A 31 12.74 -5.33 12.38
CA ASP A 31 14.05 -4.74 12.67
C ASP A 31 14.33 -3.45 11.85
N ILE A 32 13.53 -3.18 10.81
CA ILE A 32 13.63 -2.01 9.94
C ILE A 32 12.50 -1.01 10.21
N HIS A 33 11.27 -1.49 10.34
CA HIS A 33 10.08 -0.69 10.67
C HIS A 33 8.94 -1.59 11.16
N ASP A 34 8.04 -1.06 11.99
CA ASP A 34 6.85 -1.76 12.50
C ASP A 34 5.69 -1.93 11.49
N ARG A 35 5.75 -1.26 10.34
CA ARG A 35 4.69 -1.24 9.31
C ARG A 35 5.25 -1.52 7.93
N ARG A 36 4.41 -2.09 7.06
CA ARG A 36 4.73 -2.34 5.65
C ARG A 36 3.54 -2.03 4.75
N PRO A 37 3.75 -1.71 3.46
CA PRO A 37 2.65 -1.69 2.51
C PRO A 37 1.98 -3.06 2.41
N LEU A 38 0.66 -3.07 2.28
CA LEU A 38 -0.09 -4.28 1.95
C LEU A 38 0.16 -4.60 0.47
N VAL A 39 0.99 -5.61 0.24
CA VAL A 39 1.29 -6.13 -1.10
C VAL A 39 0.40 -7.35 -1.34
N LEU A 40 -0.35 -7.34 -2.44
CA LEU A 40 -1.23 -8.44 -2.84
C LEU A 40 -0.59 -9.27 -3.95
N SER A 41 -0.89 -10.56 -4.00
CA SER A 41 -0.58 -11.38 -5.18
C SER A 41 -1.29 -10.83 -6.42
N PRO A 42 -0.82 -11.15 -7.64
CA PRO A 42 -1.48 -10.70 -8.87
C PRO A 42 -2.97 -11.08 -8.94
N GLU A 43 -3.32 -12.28 -8.47
CA GLU A 43 -4.69 -12.82 -8.40
C GLU A 43 -5.54 -11.97 -7.45
N ALA A 44 -5.06 -11.78 -6.23
CA ALA A 44 -5.76 -11.00 -5.22
C ALA A 44 -5.90 -9.53 -5.64
N ALA A 45 -4.92 -8.96 -6.34
CA ALA A 45 -5.00 -7.60 -6.85
C ALA A 45 -6.12 -7.43 -7.90
N ARG A 46 -6.34 -8.44 -8.76
CA ARG A 46 -7.45 -8.42 -9.73
C ARG A 46 -8.80 -8.44 -9.02
N GLU A 47 -8.94 -9.28 -8.00
CA GLU A 47 -10.17 -9.35 -7.20
C GLU A 47 -10.41 -8.06 -6.41
N TRP A 48 -9.36 -7.48 -5.81
CA TRP A 48 -9.43 -6.21 -5.08
C TRP A 48 -10.02 -5.05 -5.90
N MET A 49 -9.70 -5.00 -7.19
CA MET A 49 -10.15 -3.93 -8.10
C MET A 49 -11.61 -4.07 -8.56
N ARG A 50 -12.29 -5.19 -8.30
CA ARG A 50 -13.69 -5.35 -8.69
C ARG A 50 -14.56 -4.34 -7.94
N GLN A 51 -15.49 -3.70 -8.66
CA GLN A 51 -16.42 -2.75 -8.05
C GLN A 51 -17.55 -3.45 -7.29
N GLU A 52 -17.88 -4.67 -7.71
CA GLU A 52 -19.00 -5.48 -7.20
C GLU A 52 -18.71 -6.17 -5.86
N ILE A 53 -17.45 -6.19 -5.42
CA ILE A 53 -17.07 -6.79 -4.13
C ILE A 53 -17.36 -5.85 -2.97
N SER A 54 -17.98 -6.40 -1.93
CA SER A 54 -18.25 -5.72 -0.67
C SER A 54 -16.98 -5.38 0.10
N GLY A 55 -17.09 -4.47 1.08
CA GLY A 55 -15.97 -4.19 1.99
C GLY A 55 -15.51 -5.41 2.80
N LYS A 56 -16.41 -6.35 3.08
CA LYS A 56 -16.08 -7.61 3.76
C LYS A 56 -15.24 -8.52 2.85
N GLU A 57 -15.67 -8.72 1.61
CA GLU A 57 -14.91 -9.51 0.63
C GLU A 57 -13.55 -8.87 0.34
N ALA A 58 -13.48 -7.54 0.24
CA ALA A 58 -12.21 -6.82 0.12
C ALA A 58 -11.28 -7.08 1.31
N SER A 59 -11.81 -7.14 2.53
CA SER A 59 -11.05 -7.47 3.73
C SER A 59 -10.54 -8.92 3.73
N GLU A 60 -11.37 -9.87 3.28
CA GLU A 60 -10.98 -11.26 3.11
C GLU A 60 -9.85 -11.40 2.08
N ILE A 61 -9.96 -10.72 0.93
CA ILE A 61 -8.91 -10.64 -0.10
C ILE A 61 -7.61 -10.04 0.47
N ALA A 62 -7.72 -8.98 1.28
CA ALA A 62 -6.55 -8.37 1.91
C ALA A 62 -5.81 -9.34 2.83
N VAL A 63 -6.53 -10.17 3.59
CA VAL A 63 -5.94 -11.17 4.49
C VAL A 63 -5.36 -12.35 3.70
N SER A 64 -6.14 -12.95 2.80
CA SER A 64 -5.74 -14.17 2.09
C SER A 64 -4.73 -13.92 0.96
N GLY A 65 -4.77 -12.73 0.37
CA GLY A 65 -3.96 -12.33 -0.78
C GLY A 65 -2.64 -11.64 -0.42
N CYS A 66 -2.40 -11.38 0.87
CA CYS A 66 -1.20 -10.67 1.34
C CYS A 66 0.08 -11.48 1.06
N VAL A 67 1.04 -10.84 0.41
CA VAL A 67 2.39 -11.39 0.22
C VAL A 67 3.14 -11.35 1.56
N PRO A 68 3.69 -12.48 2.05
CA PRO A 68 4.37 -12.58 3.34
C PRO A 68 5.77 -11.94 3.31
N ALA A 69 6.29 -11.48 4.47
CA ALA A 69 7.58 -10.80 4.56
C ALA A 69 8.76 -11.62 3.96
N LYS A 70 8.75 -12.94 4.12
CA LYS A 70 9.79 -13.84 3.58
C LYS A 70 9.98 -13.78 2.06
N GLN A 71 9.04 -13.21 1.31
CA GLN A 71 9.17 -13.03 -0.15
C GLN A 71 9.86 -11.71 -0.53
N PHE A 72 10.19 -10.87 0.44
CA PHE A 72 10.87 -9.60 0.23
C PHE A 72 12.36 -9.72 0.58
N SER A 73 13.16 -8.95 -0.16
CA SER A 73 14.57 -8.70 0.14
C SER A 73 14.78 -7.21 0.34
N TRP A 74 15.64 -6.86 1.27
CA TRP A 74 15.97 -5.48 1.62
C TRP A 74 17.48 -5.31 1.73
N HIS A 75 17.96 -4.15 1.31
CA HIS A 75 19.37 -3.80 1.35
C HIS A 75 19.52 -2.35 1.80
N PRO A 76 20.58 -2.00 2.54
CA PRO A 76 20.85 -0.61 2.91
C PRO A 76 20.99 0.28 1.67
N VAL A 77 20.41 1.48 1.71
CA VAL A 77 20.50 2.48 0.65
C VAL A 77 21.25 3.72 1.12
N LEU A 78 21.77 4.50 0.18
CA LEU A 78 22.37 5.80 0.49
C LEU A 78 21.32 6.79 0.98
N ARG A 79 21.66 7.59 2.00
CA ARG A 79 20.80 8.66 2.55
C ARG A 79 20.28 9.63 1.50
N ALA A 80 20.98 9.79 0.37
CA ALA A 80 20.58 10.65 -0.74
C ALA A 80 19.16 10.35 -1.26
N VAL A 81 18.68 9.12 -1.10
CA VAL A 81 17.31 8.70 -1.40
C VAL A 81 16.25 9.54 -0.68
N GLY A 82 16.50 9.96 0.56
CA GLY A 82 15.56 10.76 1.34
C GLY A 82 15.43 12.21 0.85
N ASN A 83 16.22 12.62 -0.16
CA ASN A 83 16.16 13.97 -0.71
C ASN A 83 15.32 14.01 -1.99
N VAL A 84 14.05 14.40 -1.84
CA VAL A 84 13.08 14.53 -2.95
C VAL A 84 13.50 15.50 -4.06
N LYS A 85 14.45 16.41 -3.79
CA LYS A 85 14.99 17.35 -4.80
C LYS A 85 16.02 16.71 -5.74
N LYS A 86 16.44 15.47 -5.46
CA LYS A 86 17.39 14.71 -6.27
C LYS A 86 16.74 13.40 -6.78
N PRO A 87 15.72 13.47 -7.67
CA PRO A 87 15.16 12.26 -8.28
C PRO A 87 16.28 11.52 -9.04
N GLY A 88 16.60 10.30 -8.59
CA GLY A 88 17.90 9.67 -8.81
C GLY A 88 18.14 9.14 -10.23
N ARG A 89 19.18 9.66 -10.89
CA ARG A 89 19.94 8.95 -11.93
C ARG A 89 21.03 8.18 -11.19
N SER A 90 20.91 6.86 -11.12
CA SER A 90 21.73 5.92 -10.32
C SER A 90 21.37 5.82 -8.82
N VAL A 91 20.28 5.12 -8.55
CA VAL A 91 20.05 4.42 -7.28
C VAL A 91 19.89 2.94 -7.59
N ASN A 92 21.01 2.26 -7.82
CA ASN A 92 21.05 0.80 -7.80
C ASN A 92 20.98 0.35 -6.33
N SER A 93 19.80 0.32 -5.74
CA SER A 93 19.55 -0.52 -4.56
C SER A 93 18.05 -0.74 -4.35
N THR A 94 17.73 -2.02 -4.36
CA THR A 94 16.45 -2.65 -4.09
C THR A 94 15.85 -2.16 -2.76
N CYS A 95 14.55 -1.84 -2.80
CA CYS A 95 13.62 -1.46 -1.72
C CYS A 95 13.85 -0.09 -1.04
N LEU A 96 13.01 0.87 -1.43
CA LEU A 96 12.70 2.05 -0.63
C LEU A 96 11.49 1.73 0.27
N LEU A 97 11.71 1.62 1.57
CA LEU A 97 10.67 1.82 2.57
C LEU A 97 10.78 3.27 3.05
N THR A 98 9.94 4.14 2.50
CA THR A 98 9.52 5.36 3.18
C THR A 98 8.01 5.43 3.08
N LEU A 99 7.34 5.05 4.16
CA LEU A 99 5.92 5.31 4.39
C LEU A 99 5.81 5.95 5.78
N GLU A 100 5.57 7.26 5.81
CA GLU A 100 5.05 7.91 7.01
C GLU A 100 3.58 7.51 7.21
N ILE A 101 3.25 7.22 8.47
CA ILE A 101 2.05 6.53 8.94
C ILE A 101 0.92 7.54 9.21
N ILE A 102 -0.29 7.22 8.77
CA ILE A 102 -1.51 7.65 9.48
C ILE A 102 -2.12 6.38 10.08
N ASP A 103 -2.08 6.34 11.41
CA ASP A 103 -2.76 5.36 12.23
C ASP A 103 -4.27 5.68 12.21
N GLU A 104 -5.11 4.65 12.28
CA GLU A 104 -6.59 4.68 12.18
C GLU A 104 -7.19 4.59 10.76
N LEU A 105 -7.19 3.40 10.16
CA LEU A 105 -8.24 2.98 9.23
C LEU A 105 -9.20 2.02 9.92
N LYS A 106 -9.91 2.51 10.94
CA LYS A 106 -11.23 1.99 11.25
C LYS A 106 -12.16 2.45 10.14
N CYS A 107 -12.60 1.53 9.29
CA CYS A 107 -13.82 1.66 8.50
C CYS A 107 -13.83 2.77 7.42
N VAL A 108 -13.25 2.52 6.24
CA VAL A 108 -13.76 3.13 5.00
C VAL A 108 -14.52 2.04 4.26
N THR A 109 -15.77 1.86 4.64
CA THR A 109 -16.76 1.18 3.80
C THR A 109 -16.70 1.79 2.40
N LYS A 110 -16.52 0.97 1.36
CA LYS A 110 -16.97 1.32 0.01
C LYS A 110 -18.45 1.66 0.14
N LYS A 111 -18.80 2.95 0.21
CA LYS A 111 -20.20 3.38 0.25
C LYS A 111 -20.82 2.95 -1.10
N PRO A 112 -21.87 2.13 -1.12
CA PRO A 112 -22.63 1.93 -2.34
C PRO A 112 -23.35 3.25 -2.64
N LEU A 113 -23.05 3.87 -3.77
CA LEU A 113 -23.85 4.97 -4.31
C LEU A 113 -25.13 4.37 -4.91
N PHE A 114 -26.12 4.14 -4.06
CA PHE A 114 -27.53 4.13 -4.44
C PHE A 114 -28.30 5.00 -3.44
N GLN A 115 -28.30 6.30 -3.68
CA GLN A 115 -29.47 7.18 -3.79
C GLN A 115 -29.02 8.60 -4.11
#